data_AF-A0A2N1PGD9-F1
#
_entry.id   AF-A0A2N1PGD9-F1
#
_cell.length_a   1.000
_cell.length_b   1.000
_cell.length_c   1.000
_cell.angle_alpha   90.00
_cell.angle_beta   90.00
_cell.angle_gamma   90.00
#
_symmetry.space_group_name_H-M   'P 1'
#
loop_
_entity.id
_entity.type
_entity.pdbx_description
1 polymer ?
#
loop_
_entity_poly.entity_id
_entity_poly.type
_entity_poly.pdbx_seq_one_letter_code
_entity_poly.pdbx_strand_id
1 'polypeptide(L)' 'MKLVKPTIMYKEKYIDYMNEWGNESITPVNSDLKCKTYEALLDEFFKAEHDINLPRGYVPETTFFFVDETDDIIG' A
#
# COMPACT_ATOMS: atom_id res chain seq x y z
N MET A 1 -14.60 10.52 3.84
CA MET A 1 -13.71 9.33 3.78
C MET A 1 -14.05 8.47 2.57
N LYS A 2 -13.06 7.88 1.91
CA LYS A 2 -13.23 7.04 0.69
C LYS A 2 -12.08 6.03 0.54
N LEU A 3 -12.28 5.02 -0.31
CA LEU A 3 -11.23 4.10 -0.74
C LEU A 3 -10.66 4.55 -2.08
N VAL A 4 -9.34 4.62 -2.20
CA VAL A 4 -8.62 5.04 -3.41
C VAL A 4 -7.58 4.01 -3.81
N LYS A 5 -7.33 3.89 -5.12
CA LYS A 5 -6.25 3.05 -5.62
C LYS A 5 -4.89 3.66 -5.26
N PRO A 6 -3.91 2.84 -4.85
CA PRO A 6 -2.52 3.26 -4.75
C PRO A 6 -2.03 3.77 -6.10
N THR A 7 -1.52 4.99 -6.13
CA THR A 7 -0.91 5.59 -7.32
C THR A 7 0.29 6.41 -6.92
N ILE A 8 1.14 6.75 -7.88
CA ILE A 8 2.32 7.58 -7.63
C ILE A 8 1.99 8.94 -6.99
N MET A 9 0.76 9.44 -7.15
CA MET A 9 0.30 10.69 -6.56
C MET A 9 0.21 10.64 -5.02
N TYR A 10 0.07 9.45 -4.44
CA TYR A 10 -0.02 9.25 -2.98
C TYR A 10 1.34 9.03 -2.32
N LYS A 11 2.46 9.08 -3.07
CA LYS A 11 3.79 8.75 -2.56
C LYS A 11 4.16 9.49 -1.28
N GLU A 12 4.09 10.82 -1.30
CA GLU A 12 4.50 11.64 -0.14
C GLU A 12 3.57 11.37 1.05
N LYS A 13 2.25 11.35 0.82
CA LYS A 13 1.25 11.04 1.86
C LYS A 13 1.43 9.65 2.46
N TYR A 14 1.86 8.68 1.66
CA TYR A 14 2.11 7.33 2.14
C TYR A 14 3.39 7.27 2.99
N ILE A 15 4.43 7.99 2.60
CA ILE A 15 5.65 8.11 3.40
C ILE A 15 5.34 8.79 4.73
N ASP A 16 4.55 9.86 4.73
CA ASP A 16 4.11 10.55 5.93
C ASP A 16 3.31 9.61 6.84
N TYR A 17 2.31 8.90 6.29
CA TYR A 17 1.55 7.87 7.00
C TYR A 17 2.48 6.82 7.63
N MET A 18 3.42 6.26 6.87
CA MET A 18 4.37 5.27 7.37
C MET A 18 5.28 5.82 8.48
N ASN A 19 5.65 7.10 8.42
CA ASN A 19 6.44 7.76 9.46
C ASN A 19 5.65 7.93 10.76
N GLU A 20 4.32 8.11 10.70
CA GLU A 20 3.46 8.19 11.88
C GLU A 20 3.43 6.87 12.66
N TRP A 21 3.53 5.72 11.97
CA TRP A 21 3.65 4.40 12.62
C TRP A 21 5.03 4.20 13.28
N GLY A 22 6.05 4.95 12.90
CA GLY A 22 7.39 4.89 13.49
C GLY A 22 7.99 3.48 13.48
N ASN A 23 8.19 2.88 14.66
CA ASN A 23 8.75 1.53 14.82
C ASN A 23 7.69 0.43 15.00
N GLU A 24 6.41 0.77 14.87
CA GLU A 24 5.32 -0.19 15.00
C GLU A 24 5.28 -1.16 13.80
N SER A 25 4.63 -2.30 14.00
CA SER A 25 4.42 -3.27 12.93
C SER A 25 3.08 -3.01 12.26
N ILE A 26 3.11 -2.76 10.95
CA ILE A 26 1.90 -2.56 10.17
C ILE A 26 1.30 -3.92 9.80
N THR A 27 -0.02 -4.03 9.98
CA THR A 27 -0.80 -5.19 9.53
C THR A 27 -1.93 -4.67 8.64
N PRO A 28 -2.05 -5.15 7.39
CA PRO A 28 -1.33 -6.27 6.80
C PRO A 28 0.12 -5.92 6.38
N VAL A 29 1.02 -6.92 6.47
CA VAL A 29 2.47 -6.76 6.25
C VAL A 29 2.82 -6.35 4.82
N ASN A 30 1.96 -6.62 3.85
CA ASN A 30 2.17 -6.24 2.45
C ASN A 30 2.28 -4.71 2.28
N SER A 31 1.63 -3.93 3.15
CA SER A 31 1.70 -2.46 3.19
C SER A 31 2.98 -1.90 3.85
N ASP A 32 3.79 -2.72 4.54
CA ASP A 32 5.00 -2.22 5.20
C ASP A 32 6.09 -1.87 4.14
N LEU A 33 6.74 -0.71 4.25
CA LEU A 33 7.85 -0.31 3.37
C LEU A 33 9.20 -0.91 3.75
N LYS A 34 9.31 -1.70 4.83
CA LYS A 34 10.60 -2.25 5.28
C LYS A 34 11.37 -2.87 4.11
N CYS A 35 12.49 -2.21 3.76
CA CYS A 35 13.43 -2.56 2.69
C CYS A 35 12.96 -2.35 1.23
N LYS A 36 11.88 -1.61 0.97
CA LYS A 36 11.41 -1.29 -0.41
C LYS A 36 11.06 0.19 -0.60
N THR A 37 11.12 0.65 -1.86
CA THR A 37 10.62 1.97 -2.23
C THR A 37 9.11 1.93 -2.43
N TYR A 38 8.46 3.10 -2.42
CA TYR A 38 7.03 3.20 -2.70
C TYR A 38 6.69 2.69 -4.12
N GLU A 39 7.54 2.93 -5.10
CA GLU A 39 7.36 2.44 -6.47
C GLU A 39 7.42 0.91 -6.55
N ALA A 40 8.33 0.29 -5.79
CA ALA A 40 8.40 -1.17 -5.70
C ALA A 40 7.14 -1.75 -5.04
N LEU A 41 6.59 -1.07 -4.03
CA LEU A 41 5.31 -1.44 -3.41
C LEU A 41 4.14 -1.33 -4.41
N LEU A 42 4.09 -0.27 -5.22
CA LEU A 42 3.07 -0.13 -6.26
C LEU A 42 3.15 -1.26 -7.31
N ASP A 43 4.37 -1.65 -7.70
CA ASP A 43 4.59 -2.78 -8.61
C ASP A 43 4.14 -4.12 -7.99
N GLU A 44 4.37 -4.33 -6.69
CA GLU A 44 3.84 -5.49 -5.95
C GLU A 44 2.31 -5.51 -5.96
N PHE A 45 1.65 -4.38 -5.67
CA PHE A 45 0.18 -4.28 -5.72
C PHE A 45 -0.36 -4.55 -7.12
N PHE A 46 0.29 -4.00 -8.16
CA PHE A 46 -0.10 -4.24 -9.54
C PHE A 46 0.01 -5.73 -9.90
N LYS A 47 1.12 -6.37 -9.54
CA LYS A 47 1.35 -7.80 -9.80
C LYS A 47 0.34 -8.68 -9.06
N ALA A 48 0.07 -8.37 -7.80
CA ALA A 48 -0.89 -9.10 -7.00
C ALA A 48 -2.32 -8.98 -7.54
N GLU A 49 -2.71 -7.80 -8.05
CA GLU A 49 -4.00 -7.58 -8.68
C GLU A 49 -4.17 -8.35 -10.00
N HIS A 50 -3.08 -8.54 -10.75
CA HIS A 50 -3.10 -9.13 -12.10
C HIS A 50 -2.65 -10.60 -12.17
N ASP A 51 -2.56 -11.28 -11.03
CA ASP A 51 -2.09 -12.68 -10.94
C ASP A 51 -0.69 -12.89 -11.54
N ILE A 52 0.20 -11.90 -11.39
CA ILE A 52 1.56 -11.94 -11.94
C ILE A 52 2.51 -12.42 -10.86
N ASN A 53 3.10 -13.60 -11.04
CA ASN A 53 4.08 -14.21 -10.13
C ASN A 53 3.55 -14.41 -8.70
N LEU A 54 2.25 -14.67 -8.53
CA LEU A 54 1.69 -15.03 -7.24
C LEU A 54 2.17 -16.42 -6.79
N PRO A 55 2.51 -16.62 -5.50
CA PRO A 55 2.86 -17.94 -5.00
C PRO A 55 1.69 -18.93 -5.17
N ARG A 56 2.02 -20.20 -5.36
CA ARG A 56 1.00 -21.25 -5.53
C ARG A 56 0.04 -21.27 -4.35
N GLY A 57 -1.26 -21.15 -4.63
CA GLY A 57 -2.32 -21.18 -3.63
C GLY A 57 -2.76 -19.79 -3.12
N TYR A 58 -2.11 -18.72 -3.57
CA TYR A 58 -2.55 -17.35 -3.33
C TYR A 58 -3.64 -16.99 -4.35
N VAL A 59 -4.51 -16.06 -3.97
CA VAL A 59 -5.52 -15.48 -4.86
C VAL A 59 -5.14 -14.04 -5.17
N PRO A 60 -5.48 -13.52 -6.36
CA PRO A 60 -5.29 -12.11 -6.66
C PRO A 60 -6.00 -11.22 -5.65
N GLU A 61 -5.34 -10.15 -5.25
CA GLU A 61 -5.84 -9.19 -4.26
C GLU A 61 -5.79 -7.77 -4.82
N THR A 62 -6.70 -6.92 -4.33
CA THR A 62 -6.71 -5.51 -4.68
C THR A 62 -6.54 -4.66 -3.44
N THR A 63 -5.46 -3.89 -3.41
CA THR A 63 -5.17 -2.94 -2.34
C THR A 63 -5.84 -1.59 -2.60
N PHE A 64 -6.41 -1.01 -1.55
CA PHE A 64 -6.91 0.35 -1.52
C PHE A 64 -6.35 1.06 -0.29
N PHE A 65 -6.14 2.37 -0.39
CA PHE A 65 -5.92 3.21 0.79
C PHE A 65 -7.24 3.80 1.24
N PHE A 66 -7.43 3.87 2.54
CA PHE A 66 -8.50 4.60 3.18
C PHE A 66 -8.04 6.02 3.46
N VAL A 67 -8.70 6.97 2.81
CA VAL A 67 -8.36 8.39 2.92
C VAL A 67 -9.50 9.19 3.52
N ASP A 68 -9.14 10.26 4.22
CA ASP A 68 -10.08 11.20 4.82
C ASP A 68 -10.64 12.23 3.79
N GLU A 69 -11.12 13.38 4.26
CA GLU A 69 -11.66 14.45 3.40
C GLU A 69 -10.58 15.36 2.80
N THR A 70 -9.37 15.39 3.37
CA THR A 70 -8.20 16.10 2.84
C THR A 70 -7.33 15.19 1.95
N ASP A 71 -7.80 13.97 1.70
CA ASP A 71 -7.14 12.94 0.89
C ASP A 71 -5.89 12.38 1.57
N ASP A 72 -5.77 12.53 2.89
CA ASP A 72 -4.67 11.98 3.70
C ASP A 72 -4.96 10.53 4.06
N ILE A 73 -3.89 9.71 4.07
CA ILE A 73 -4.02 8.27 4.30
C ILE A 73 -4.17 8.03 5.80
N ILE A 74 -5.23 7.32 6.16
CA ILE A 74 -5.55 6.96 7.55
C ILE A 74 -5.71 5.45 7.74
N GLY A 75 -5.54 4.65 6.67
CA GLY A 75 -5.63 3.19 6.68
C GLY A 75 -5.31 2.52 5.36
#